data_AF-A0A0P8XQR7-F1
#
_entry.id   AF-A0A0P8XQR7-F1
#
_cell.length_a   1.000
_cell.length_b   1.000
_cell.length_c   1.000
_cell.angle_alpha   90.00
_cell.angle_beta   90.00
_cell.angle_gamma   90.00
#
_symmetry.space_group_name_H-M   'P 1'
#
loop_
_entity.id
_entity.type
_entity.pdbx_description
1 polymer ?
#
loop_
_entity_poly.entity_id
_entity_poly.type
_entity_poly.pdbx_seq_one_letter_code
_entity_poly.pdbx_strand_id
1 'polypeptide(L)'
;MREIIFMLFIVILCLILSYLLGLSMVMLVLSAVLFIMAVLFSYNKQYYSKYIMLITPKRSKIMSEKDEVFKEKYRKANIVSFYILAILMFINGIIRVNDKLSYKSLLTTKDFTIIGGIALSIGIIIYFVDYYFLKKSRDHEEYMIKSVILGLLIVVILFIIMTLFL
;
A
#
# COMPACT_ATOMS: atom_id res chain seq x y z
N MET A 1 2.39 -2.71 -16.87
CA MET A 1 1.67 -1.53 -17.38
C MET A 1 0.37 -1.31 -16.63
N ARG A 2 -0.61 -2.24 -16.67
CA ARG A 2 -1.90 -2.05 -15.95
C ARG A 2 -1.75 -1.72 -14.44
N GLU A 3 -0.86 -2.41 -13.73
CA GLU A 3 -0.60 -2.17 -12.30
C GLU A 3 -0.02 -0.76 -12.03
N ILE A 4 0.93 -0.32 -12.87
CA ILE A 4 1.54 1.02 -12.76
C ILE A 4 0.51 2.10 -13.05
N ILE A 5 -0.33 1.89 -14.08
CA ILE A 5 -1.45 2.79 -14.40
C ILE A 5 -2.42 2.86 -13.23
N PHE A 6 -2.75 1.72 -12.61
CA PHE A 6 -3.61 1.69 -11.44
C PHE A 6 -3.00 2.41 -10.24
N MET A 7 -1.70 2.22 -9.97
CA MET A 7 -0.98 2.96 -8.92
C MET A 7 -1.03 4.47 -9.16
N LEU A 8 -0.74 4.91 -10.39
CA LEU A 8 -0.80 6.32 -10.79
C LEU A 8 -2.22 6.89 -10.65
N PHE A 9 -3.24 6.14 -11.08
CA PHE A 9 -4.63 6.50 -10.89
C PHE A 9 -5.00 6.69 -9.42
N ILE A 10 -4.61 5.75 -8.54
CA ILE A 10 -4.87 5.87 -7.09
C ILE A 10 -4.15 7.08 -6.49
N VAL A 11 -2.91 7.35 -6.88
CA VAL A 11 -2.17 8.54 -6.42
C VAL A 11 -2.90 9.82 -6.84
N ILE A 12 -3.31 9.94 -8.11
CA ILE A 12 -4.08 11.08 -8.61
C ILE A 12 -5.42 11.22 -7.89
N LEU A 13 -6.14 10.11 -7.67
CA LEU A 13 -7.40 10.11 -6.95
C LEU A 13 -7.21 10.60 -5.51
N CYS A 14 -6.20 10.11 -4.81
CA CYS A 14 -5.86 10.56 -3.46
C CYS A 14 -5.47 12.04 -3.44
N LEU A 15 -4.76 12.53 -4.47
CA LEU A 15 -4.41 13.94 -4.61
C LEU A 15 -5.64 14.83 -4.73
N ILE A 16 -6.56 14.47 -5.63
CA ILE A 16 -7.81 15.22 -5.85
C ILE A 16 -8.68 15.20 -4.60
N LEU A 17 -8.88 14.03 -3.99
CA LEU A 17 -9.68 13.90 -2.78
C LEU A 17 -9.07 14.68 -1.61
N SER A 18 -7.74 14.71 -1.50
CA SER A 18 -7.06 15.44 -0.41
C SER A 18 -7.20 16.94 -0.58
N TYR A 19 -7.20 17.43 -1.82
CA TYR A 19 -7.48 18.84 -2.12
C TYR A 19 -8.93 19.23 -1.78
N LEU A 20 -9.89 18.36 -2.06
CA LEU A 20 -11.32 18.65 -1.87
C LEU A 20 -11.81 18.46 -0.43
N LEU A 21 -11.40 17.37 0.23
CA LEU A 21 -11.94 16.93 1.52
C LEU A 21 -10.98 17.18 2.69
N GLY A 22 -9.72 17.53 2.39
CA GLY A 22 -8.64 17.56 3.36
C GLY A 22 -8.07 16.16 3.63
N LEU A 23 -6.78 16.13 3.95
CA LEU A 23 -6.01 14.88 4.10
C LEU A 23 -6.57 13.95 5.19
N SER A 24 -7.04 14.51 6.31
CA SER A 24 -7.57 13.72 7.43
C SER A 24 -8.83 12.93 7.05
N MET A 25 -9.75 13.57 6.32
CA MET A 25 -10.97 12.91 5.84
C MET A 25 -10.65 11.84 4.80
N VAL A 26 -9.69 12.10 3.91
CA VAL A 26 -9.22 11.08 2.96
C VAL A 26 -8.64 9.86 3.66
N MET A 27 -7.84 10.05 4.72
CA MET A 27 -7.32 8.93 5.52
C MET A 27 -8.43 8.11 6.17
N LEU A 28 -9.47 8.76 6.70
CA LEU A 28 -10.64 8.07 7.27
C LEU A 28 -11.43 7.28 6.22
N VAL A 29 -11.66 7.88 5.04
CA VAL A 29 -12.34 7.20 3.92
C VAL A 29 -11.52 6.00 3.44
N LEU A 30 -10.21 6.16 3.23
CA LEU A 30 -9.31 5.08 2.83
C LEU A 30 -9.28 3.97 3.88
N SER A 31 -9.26 4.34 5.17
CA SER A 31 -9.34 3.37 6.26
C SER A 31 -10.60 2.51 6.18
N ALA A 32 -11.78 3.13 6.05
CA ALA A 32 -13.05 2.42 5.93
C ALA A 32 -13.07 1.49 4.71
N VAL A 33 -12.60 1.98 3.56
CA VAL A 33 -12.52 1.20 2.32
C VAL A 33 -11.58 -0.02 2.48
N LEU A 34 -10.38 0.16 3.04
CA LEU A 34 -9.43 -0.92 3.29
C LEU A 34 -9.97 -1.95 4.28
N PHE A 35 -10.66 -1.49 5.33
CA PHE A 35 -11.30 -2.36 6.32
C PHE A 35 -12.40 -3.22 5.68
N ILE A 36 -13.28 -2.62 4.88
CA ILE A 36 -14.33 -3.35 4.15
C ILE A 36 -13.70 -4.39 3.21
N MET A 37 -12.63 -4.03 2.48
CA MET A 37 -11.91 -4.98 1.64
C MET A 37 -11.34 -6.15 2.46
N ALA A 38 -10.72 -5.86 3.61
CA ALA A 38 -10.15 -6.90 4.49
C ALA A 38 -11.22 -7.89 4.97
N VAL A 39 -12.39 -7.38 5.38
CA VAL A 39 -13.54 -8.20 5.80
C VAL A 39 -14.06 -9.06 4.63
N LEU A 40 -14.27 -8.48 3.46
CA LEU A 40 -14.73 -9.21 2.27
C LEU A 40 -13.75 -10.31 1.86
N PHE A 41 -12.44 -10.01 1.87
CA PHE A 41 -11.40 -10.98 1.52
C PHE A 41 -11.24 -12.09 2.56
N SER A 42 -11.55 -11.80 3.83
CA SER A 42 -11.61 -12.80 4.90
C SER A 42 -12.81 -13.72 4.75
N TYR A 43 -13.95 -13.17 4.35
CA TYR A 43 -15.20 -13.91 4.21
C TYR A 43 -15.20 -14.87 3.02
N ASN A 44 -14.74 -14.43 1.84
CA ASN A 44 -14.75 -15.26 0.64
C ASN A 44 -13.45 -15.15 -0.18
N LYS A 45 -12.76 -16.29 -0.34
CA LYS A 45 -11.52 -16.43 -1.11
C LYS A 45 -11.67 -15.91 -2.55
N GLN A 46 -12.85 -16.05 -3.16
CA GLN A 46 -13.10 -15.62 -4.54
C GLN A 46 -13.03 -14.09 -4.70
N TYR A 47 -13.46 -13.31 -3.69
CA TYR A 47 -13.36 -11.84 -3.77
C TYR A 47 -11.91 -11.40 -3.85
N TYR A 48 -11.05 -12.00 -3.03
CA TYR A 48 -9.61 -11.75 -3.07
C TYR A 48 -8.99 -12.14 -4.41
N SER A 49 -9.29 -13.34 -4.93
CA SER A 49 -8.75 -13.80 -6.21
C SER A 49 -9.16 -12.91 -7.38
N LYS A 50 -10.44 -12.50 -7.44
CA LYS A 50 -10.94 -11.57 -8.47
C LYS A 50 -10.27 -10.20 -8.37
N TYR A 51 -10.10 -9.68 -7.15
CA TYR A 51 -9.41 -8.43 -6.90
C TYR A 51 -7.95 -8.47 -7.39
N ILE A 52 -7.18 -9.48 -6.99
CA ILE A 52 -5.78 -9.63 -7.40
C ILE A 52 -5.65 -9.82 -8.92
N MET A 53 -6.56 -10.57 -9.54
CA MET A 53 -6.58 -10.76 -10.99
C MET A 53 -6.89 -9.46 -11.74
N LEU A 54 -7.76 -8.60 -11.19
CA LEU A 54 -8.10 -7.30 -11.76
C LEU A 54 -6.95 -6.29 -11.61
N ILE A 55 -6.45 -6.10 -10.39
CA ILE A 55 -5.43 -5.08 -10.11
C ILE A 55 -4.07 -5.52 -10.65
N THR A 56 -3.70 -6.78 -10.41
CA THR A 56 -2.37 -7.32 -10.65
C THR A 56 -2.37 -8.64 -11.46
N PRO A 57 -2.70 -8.61 -12.77
CA PRO A 57 -2.87 -9.84 -13.56
C PRO A 57 -1.57 -10.64 -13.70
N LYS A 58 -0.42 -9.95 -13.80
CA LYS A 58 0.89 -10.62 -13.93
C LYS A 58 1.24 -11.35 -12.64
N ARG A 59 0.99 -10.72 -11.49
CA ARG A 59 1.18 -11.32 -10.18
C ARG A 59 0.25 -12.51 -9.98
N SER A 60 -1.01 -12.38 -10.39
CA SER A 60 -1.99 -13.47 -10.37
C SER A 60 -1.52 -14.70 -11.17
N LYS A 61 -0.89 -14.48 -12.33
CA LYS A 61 -0.34 -15.58 -13.14
C LYS A 61 0.78 -16.32 -12.40
N ILE A 62 1.74 -15.61 -11.84
CA ILE A 62 2.82 -16.23 -11.05
C ILE A 62 2.24 -16.97 -9.83
N MET A 63 1.26 -16.36 -9.15
CA MET A 63 0.62 -16.97 -8.00
C MET A 63 -0.09 -18.28 -8.36
N SER A 64 -0.65 -18.39 -9.57
CA SER A 64 -1.29 -19.63 -10.05
C SER A 64 -0.31 -20.79 -10.22
N GLU A 65 0.98 -20.49 -10.44
CA GLU A 65 2.08 -21.47 -10.57
C GLU A 65 2.62 -21.92 -9.20
N LYS A 66 2.24 -21.26 -8.09
CA LYS A 66 2.63 -21.65 -6.74
C LYS A 66 1.73 -22.76 -6.18
N ASP A 67 2.18 -23.44 -5.14
CA ASP A 67 1.40 -24.44 -4.41
C ASP A 67 0.29 -23.80 -3.55
N GLU A 68 -0.70 -24.60 -3.18
CA GLU A 68 -1.87 -24.12 -2.42
C GLU A 68 -1.50 -23.59 -1.03
N VAL A 69 -0.48 -24.15 -0.38
CA VAL A 69 -0.02 -23.68 0.94
C VAL A 69 0.57 -22.28 0.84
N PHE A 70 1.39 -22.02 -0.18
CA PHE A 70 1.90 -20.67 -0.46
C PHE A 70 0.75 -19.70 -0.71
N LYS A 71 -0.20 -20.05 -1.60
CA LYS A 71 -1.34 -19.17 -1.94
C LYS A 71 -2.16 -18.81 -0.71
N GLU A 72 -2.40 -19.77 0.19
CA GLU A 72 -3.17 -19.53 1.40
C GLU A 72 -2.43 -18.64 2.39
N LYS A 73 -1.16 -18.93 2.68
CA LYS A 73 -0.33 -18.09 3.57
C LYS A 73 -0.22 -16.67 3.01
N TYR A 74 0.00 -16.53 1.70
CA TYR A 74 0.10 -15.26 1.01
C TYR A 74 -1.20 -14.45 1.09
N ARG A 75 -2.36 -15.09 0.88
CA ARG A 75 -3.67 -14.44 1.04
C ARG A 75 -3.85 -13.93 2.47
N LYS A 76 -3.58 -14.77 3.47
CA LYS A 76 -3.72 -14.39 4.89
C LYS A 76 -2.82 -13.21 5.24
N ALA A 77 -1.56 -13.22 4.80
CA ALA A 77 -0.63 -12.12 4.99
C ALA A 77 -1.16 -10.81 4.39
N ASN A 78 -1.63 -10.84 3.13
CA ASN A 78 -2.19 -9.65 2.49
C ASN A 78 -3.43 -9.11 3.22
N ILE A 79 -4.37 -9.99 3.62
CA ILE A 79 -5.54 -9.59 4.40
C ILE A 79 -5.14 -8.88 5.70
N VAL A 80 -4.15 -9.43 6.41
CA VAL A 80 -3.61 -8.80 7.63
C VAL A 80 -3.00 -7.43 7.30
N SER A 81 -2.27 -7.30 6.19
CA SER A 81 -1.75 -6.00 5.74
C SER A 81 -2.86 -4.98 5.47
N PHE A 82 -4.00 -5.39 4.89
CA PHE A 82 -5.16 -4.50 4.72
C PHE A 82 -5.71 -4.03 6.07
N TYR A 83 -5.85 -4.91 7.06
CA TYR A 83 -6.28 -4.51 8.41
C TYR A 83 -5.30 -3.53 9.07
N ILE A 84 -4.00 -3.83 9.02
CA ILE A 84 -2.96 -2.96 9.61
C ILE A 84 -2.99 -1.58 8.96
N LEU A 85 -3.03 -1.51 7.62
CA LEU A 85 -3.11 -0.24 6.90
C LEU A 85 -4.39 0.52 7.22
N ALA A 86 -5.53 -0.16 7.32
CA ALA A 86 -6.79 0.46 7.71
C ALA A 86 -6.70 1.11 9.10
N ILE A 87 -6.15 0.40 10.09
CA ILE A 87 -5.97 0.90 11.46
C ILE A 87 -5.00 2.09 11.48
N LEU A 88 -3.86 2.00 10.79
CA LEU A 88 -2.90 3.10 10.72
C LEU A 88 -3.52 4.35 10.09
N MET A 89 -4.27 4.20 9.00
CA MET A 89 -4.96 5.32 8.35
C MET A 89 -6.06 5.91 9.26
N PHE A 90 -6.78 5.07 10.00
CA PHE A 90 -7.80 5.51 10.95
C PHE A 90 -7.19 6.37 12.06
N ILE A 91 -6.14 5.87 12.72
CA ILE A 91 -5.45 6.55 13.80
C ILE A 91 -4.90 7.90 13.30
N ASN A 92 -4.22 7.90 12.15
CA ASN A 92 -3.69 9.14 11.55
C ASN A 92 -4.81 10.13 11.19
N GLY A 93 -5.93 9.64 10.67
CA GLY A 93 -7.10 10.45 10.39
C GLY A 93 -7.65 11.12 11.65
N ILE A 94 -7.86 10.35 12.73
CA ILE A 94 -8.40 10.87 14.00
C ILE A 94 -7.45 11.88 14.66
N ILE A 95 -6.15 11.57 14.77
CA ILE A 95 -5.18 12.46 15.40
C ILE A 95 -5.22 13.83 14.73
N ARG A 96 -5.23 13.86 13.39
CA ARG A 96 -5.27 15.09 12.60
C ARG A 96 -6.62 15.82 12.62
N VAL A 97 -7.72 15.16 12.97
CA VAL A 97 -9.02 15.82 13.18
C VAL A 97 -9.06 16.50 14.56
N ASN A 98 -8.44 15.89 15.56
CA ASN A 98 -8.43 16.39 16.94
C ASN A 98 -7.40 17.49 17.19
N ASP A 99 -6.27 17.47 16.48
CA ASP A 99 -5.31 18.57 16.49
C ASP A 99 -5.90 19.78 15.76
N LYS A 100 -6.53 20.69 16.54
CA LYS A 100 -6.90 22.05 16.12
C LYS A 100 -5.68 22.94 15.80
N LEU A 101 -4.50 22.35 15.57
CA LEU A 101 -3.32 23.04 15.05
C LEU A 101 -3.68 23.58 13.66
N SER A 102 -4.02 24.88 13.65
CA SER A 102 -4.09 25.79 12.49
C SER A 102 -3.98 25.06 11.15
N TYR A 103 -5.08 25.05 10.40
CA TYR A 103 -5.22 24.67 8.98
C TYR A 103 -4.24 25.33 7.99
N LYS A 104 -3.12 25.91 8.44
CA LYS A 104 -1.91 25.99 7.62
C LYS A 104 -1.47 24.55 7.34
N SER A 105 -1.87 24.04 6.18
CA SER A 105 -1.47 22.72 5.71
C SER A 105 0.04 22.56 5.91
N LEU A 106 0.45 21.65 6.79
CA LEU A 106 1.88 21.30 7.02
C LEU A 106 2.61 20.91 5.73
N LEU A 107 1.86 20.63 4.67
CA LEU A 107 2.34 20.38 3.31
C LEU A 107 1.55 21.28 2.36
N THR A 108 2.23 22.15 1.63
CA THR A 108 1.63 22.85 0.49
C THR A 108 1.26 21.84 -0.60
N THR A 109 0.41 22.20 -1.56
CA THR A 109 0.13 21.38 -2.75
C THR A 109 1.42 20.97 -3.48
N LYS A 110 2.44 21.84 -3.45
CA LYS A 110 3.77 21.55 -3.97
C LYS A 110 4.47 20.43 -3.19
N ASP A 111 4.50 20.51 -1.86
CA ASP A 111 5.13 19.48 -1.00
C ASP A 111 4.41 18.14 -1.12
N PHE A 112 3.08 18.17 -1.20
CA PHE A 112 2.27 16.97 -1.38
C PHE A 112 2.48 16.33 -2.76
N THR A 113 2.70 17.13 -3.81
CA THR A 113 3.08 16.62 -5.15
C THR A 113 4.47 16.00 -5.15
N ILE A 114 5.44 16.63 -4.48
CA ILE A 114 6.81 16.10 -4.34
C ILE A 114 6.80 14.77 -3.58
N ILE A 115 6.14 14.71 -2.42
CA ILE A 115 6.02 13.49 -1.61
C ILE A 115 5.27 12.40 -2.39
N GLY A 116 4.19 12.74 -3.08
CA GLY A 116 3.45 11.82 -3.95
C GLY A 116 4.33 11.25 -5.06
N GLY A 117 5.18 12.08 -5.69
CA GLY A 117 6.14 11.66 -6.71
C GLY A 117 7.23 10.74 -6.17
N ILE A 118 7.79 11.04 -4.99
CA ILE A 118 8.77 10.19 -4.29
C ILE A 118 8.13 8.84 -3.94
N ALA A 119 6.93 8.86 -3.34
CA ALA A 119 6.20 7.65 -2.97
C ALA A 119 5.85 6.78 -4.19
N LEU A 120 5.45 7.39 -5.31
CA LEU A 120 5.21 6.68 -6.56
C LEU A 120 6.50 6.04 -7.09
N SER A 121 7.61 6.77 -7.08
CA SER A 121 8.91 6.27 -7.55
C SER A 121 9.39 5.07 -6.72
N ILE A 122 9.31 5.19 -5.39
CA ILE A 122 9.60 4.10 -4.47
C ILE A 122 8.65 2.92 -4.71
N GLY A 123 7.36 3.18 -4.88
CA GLY A 123 6.35 2.16 -5.18
C GLY A 123 6.64 1.37 -6.46
N ILE A 124 7.13 2.04 -7.52
CA ILE A 124 7.55 1.39 -8.76
C ILE A 124 8.77 0.50 -8.53
N ILE A 125 9.76 0.95 -7.76
CA ILE A 125 10.94 0.14 -7.43
C ILE A 125 10.53 -1.09 -6.62
N ILE A 126 9.73 -0.90 -5.56
CA ILE A 126 9.18 -2.00 -4.75
C ILE A 126 8.46 -3.00 -5.63
N TYR A 127 7.61 -2.52 -6.54
CA TYR A 127 6.86 -3.37 -7.44
C TYR A 127 7.76 -4.32 -8.25
N PHE A 128 8.85 -3.81 -8.85
CA PHE A 128 9.75 -4.64 -9.64
C PHE A 128 10.53 -5.64 -8.78
N VAL A 129 11.00 -5.22 -7.60
CA VAL A 129 11.77 -6.08 -6.70
C VAL A 129 10.88 -7.16 -6.08
N ASP A 130 9.69 -6.79 -5.61
CA ASP A 130 8.71 -7.72 -5.05
C ASP A 130 8.22 -8.74 -6.09
N TYR A 131 7.99 -8.30 -7.34
CA TYR A 131 7.69 -9.20 -8.46
C TYR A 131 8.83 -10.22 -8.68
N TYR A 132 10.08 -9.76 -8.64
CA TYR A 132 11.25 -10.63 -8.76
C TYR A 132 11.33 -11.64 -7.60
N PHE A 133 11.13 -11.19 -6.37
CA PHE A 133 11.12 -12.06 -5.18
C PHE A 133 10.02 -13.11 -5.25
N LEU A 134 8.79 -12.71 -5.59
CA LEU A 134 7.66 -13.63 -5.71
C LEU A 134 7.94 -14.70 -6.77
N LYS A 135 8.51 -14.31 -7.92
CA LYS A 135 8.85 -15.26 -8.98
C LYS A 135 9.91 -16.26 -8.51
N LYS A 136 10.95 -15.79 -7.83
CA LYS A 136 12.13 -16.59 -7.48
C LYS A 136 11.93 -17.48 -6.25
N SER A 137 11.16 -17.03 -5.27
CA SER A 137 11.00 -17.78 -4.01
C SER A 137 10.23 -19.08 -4.22
N ARG A 138 10.71 -20.16 -3.58
CA ARG A 138 10.08 -21.48 -3.67
C ARG A 138 8.90 -21.60 -2.73
N ASP A 139 9.08 -21.16 -1.49
CA ASP A 139 8.06 -21.19 -0.45
C ASP A 139 7.71 -19.77 0.04
N HIS A 140 6.63 -19.70 0.83
CA HIS A 140 6.12 -18.44 1.34
C HIS A 140 7.06 -17.79 2.36
N GLU A 141 7.81 -18.60 3.10
CA GLU A 141 8.71 -18.12 4.15
C GLU A 141 9.91 -17.39 3.55
N GLU A 142 10.52 -17.96 2.52
CA GLU A 142 11.58 -17.30 1.75
C GLU A 142 11.07 -15.99 1.11
N TYR A 143 9.86 -15.98 0.56
CA TYR A 143 9.25 -14.77 0.03
C TYR A 143 9.03 -13.69 1.10
N MET A 144 8.49 -14.06 2.26
CA MET A 144 8.23 -13.13 3.36
C MET A 144 9.52 -12.53 3.92
N ILE A 145 10.56 -13.34 4.14
CA ILE A 145 11.85 -12.86 4.65
C ILE A 145 12.43 -11.81 3.70
N LYS A 146 12.48 -12.09 2.39
CA LYS A 146 12.97 -11.13 1.39
C LYS A 146 12.14 -9.84 1.37
N SER A 147 10.82 -9.95 1.49
CA SER A 147 9.89 -8.81 1.50
C SER A 147 10.06 -7.94 2.75
N VAL A 148 10.25 -8.56 3.93
CA VAL A 148 10.52 -7.85 5.18
C VAL A 148 11.86 -7.13 5.14
N ILE A 149 12.92 -7.79 4.63
CA ILE A 149 14.25 -7.17 4.46
C ILE A 149 14.16 -5.95 3.54
N LEU A 150 13.44 -6.06 2.42
CA LEU A 150 13.21 -4.93 1.52
C LEU A 150 12.47 -3.79 2.22
N GLY A 151 11.42 -4.10 2.97
CA GLY A 151 10.68 -3.12 3.76
C GLY A 151 11.57 -2.37 4.77
N LEU A 152 12.39 -3.09 5.53
CA LEU A 152 13.33 -2.50 6.48
C LEU A 152 14.37 -1.61 5.78
N LEU A 153 14.91 -2.05 4.65
CA LEU A 153 15.86 -1.28 3.86
C LEU A 153 15.25 0.04 3.37
N ILE A 154 13.99 0.03 2.95
CA ILE A 154 13.27 1.24 2.55
C ILE A 154 13.07 2.18 3.73
N VAL A 155 12.71 1.66 4.91
CA VAL A 155 12.58 2.48 6.12
C VAL A 155 13.90 3.17 6.47
N VAL A 156 15.03 2.46 6.40
CA VAL A 156 16.36 3.03 6.64
C VAL A 156 16.69 4.12 5.62
N ILE A 157 16.42 3.88 4.33
CA ILE A 157 16.65 4.88 3.28
C ILE A 157 15.78 6.13 3.52
N LEU A 158 14.50 5.96 3.83
CA LEU A 158 13.60 7.08 4.12
C LEU A 158 14.05 7.86 5.35
N PHE A 159 14.52 7.17 6.40
CA PHE A 159 15.06 7.82 7.60
C PHE A 159 16.31 8.65 7.31
N ILE A 160 17.25 8.12 6.51
CA ILE A 160 18.44 8.86 6.07
C ILE A 160 18.04 10.09 5.25
N ILE A 161 17.12 9.93 4.29
CA ILE A 161 16.61 11.06 3.49
C ILE A 161 15.98 12.11 4.41
N MET A 162 15.11 11.72 5.34
CA MET A 162 14.52 12.67 6.28
C MET A 162 15.57 13.38 7.13
N THR A 163 16.63 12.70 7.58
CA THR A 163 17.66 13.32 8.42
C THR A 163 18.56 14.28 7.64
N LEU A 164 18.75 14.05 6.34
CA LEU A 164 19.59 14.88 5.48
C LEU A 164 18.88 16.10 4.89
N PHE A 165 17.55 16.03 4.72
CA PHE A 165 16.76 17.03 4.00
C PHE A 165 15.73 17.78 4.86
N LEU A 166 15.59 17.43 6.14
CA LEU A 166 14.62 17.98 7.09
C LEU A 166 15.34 18.39 8.38
#